data_AF-A0A0P0RCU4-F1
#
_entry.id   AF-A0A0P0RCU4-F1
#
_cell.length_a   1.000
_cell.length_b   1.000
_cell.length_c   1.000
_cell.angle_alpha   90.00
_cell.angle_beta   90.00
_cell.angle_gamma   90.00
#
_symmetry.space_group_name_H-M   'P 1'
#
loop_
_entity.id
_entity.type
_entity.pdbx_description
1 polymer ?
#
loop_
_entity_poly.entity_id
_entity_poly.type
_entity_poly.pdbx_seq_one_letter_code
_entity_poly.pdbx_strand_id
1 'polypeptide(L)'
;MKNGEHVRLWTVLTRVRQIRVERKRRLLNEARIEVERAAADAERKRATIALHDERRVEILLACRFPDRTASLWRTALHRHDARKIELEDALAAAVHVKQLTEAEVVYASGALQREMYGESDARKRSRRLKLLQKDSGTEV
;
A
#
# COMPACT_ATOMS: atom_id res chain seq x y z
N MET A 1 -45.19 -5.39 7.20
CA MET A 1 -44.18 -5.31 8.28
C MET A 1 -44.57 -4.20 9.23
N LYS A 2 -44.49 -4.43 10.54
CA LYS A 2 -44.79 -3.38 11.54
C LYS A 2 -43.65 -2.34 11.55
N ASN A 3 -43.95 -1.06 11.79
CA ASN A 3 -42.94 0.02 11.82
C ASN A 3 -41.72 -0.30 12.72
N GLY A 4 -41.94 -1.02 13.83
CA GLY A 4 -40.85 -1.48 14.71
C GLY A 4 -39.87 -2.49 14.08
N GLU A 5 -40.31 -3.32 13.14
CA GLU A 5 -39.43 -4.27 12.42
C GLU A 5 -38.49 -3.54 11.45
N HIS A 6 -39.01 -2.54 10.74
CA HIS A 6 -38.21 -1.67 9.87
C HIS A 6 -37.14 -0.90 10.66
N VAL A 7 -37.49 -0.37 11.84
CA VAL A 7 -36.54 0.35 12.69
C VAL A 7 -35.42 -0.56 13.20
N ARG A 8 -35.75 -1.80 13.61
CA ARG A 8 -34.76 -2.80 14.02
C ARG A 8 -33.82 -3.16 12.86
N LEU A 9 -34.37 -3.45 11.68
CA LEU A 9 -33.59 -3.77 10.47
C LEU A 9 -32.59 -2.66 10.13
N TRP A 10 -33.04 -1.41 10.04
CA TRP A 10 -32.16 -0.30 9.69
C TRP A 10 -31.13 0.03 10.77
N THR A 11 -31.44 -0.26 12.03
CA THR A 11 -30.47 -0.16 13.13
C THR A 11 -29.35 -1.19 12.97
N VAL A 12 -29.70 -2.46 12.69
CA VAL A 12 -28.71 -3.51 12.42
C VAL A 12 -27.89 -3.19 11.18
N LEU A 13 -28.52 -2.76 10.08
CA LEU A 13 -27.82 -2.37 8.85
C LEU A 13 -26.82 -1.23 9.10
N THR A 14 -27.20 -0.22 9.89
CA THR A 14 -26.28 0.86 10.27
C THR A 14 -25.07 0.31 11.02
N ARG A 15 -25.29 -0.59 11.99
CA ARG A 15 -24.20 -1.19 12.77
C ARG A 15 -23.26 -2.04 11.90
N VAL A 16 -23.80 -2.86 11.01
CA VAL A 16 -23.02 -3.67 10.08
C VAL A 16 -22.17 -2.79 9.17
N ARG A 17 -22.74 -1.69 8.64
CA ARG A 17 -21.99 -0.75 7.80
C ARG A 17 -20.91 0.00 8.56
N GLN A 18 -21.16 0.39 9.81
CA GLN A 18 -20.13 0.97 10.66
C GLN A 18 -18.92 0.04 10.81
N ILE A 19 -19.16 -1.25 11.07
CA ILE A 19 -18.09 -2.26 11.18
C ILE A 19 -17.34 -2.40 9.84
N ARG A 20 -18.05 -2.36 8.70
CA ARG A 20 -17.41 -2.38 7.38
C ARG A 20 -16.53 -1.17 7.14
N VAL A 21 -16.99 0.04 7.50
CA VAL A 21 -16.18 1.26 7.43
C VAL A 21 -14.91 1.12 8.27
N GLU A 22 -15.02 0.64 9.51
CA GLU A 22 -13.87 0.42 10.38
C GLU A 22 -12.87 -0.58 9.78
N ARG A 23 -13.35 -1.69 9.21
CA ARG A 23 -12.50 -2.66 8.49
C ARG A 23 -11.82 -2.03 7.27
N LYS A 24 -12.53 -1.24 6.46
CA LYS A 24 -11.95 -0.57 5.30
C LYS A 24 -10.92 0.49 5.69
N ARG A 25 -11.09 1.17 6.82
CA ARG A 25 -10.07 2.08 7.37
C ARG A 25 -8.79 1.34 7.75
N ARG A 26 -8.91 0.17 8.39
CA ARG A 26 -7.75 -0.67 8.73
C ARG A 26 -6.99 -1.10 7.47
N LEU A 27 -7.71 -1.61 6.46
CA LEU A 27 -7.11 -2.00 5.18
C LEU A 27 -6.41 -0.83 4.46
N LEU A 28 -7.00 0.37 4.49
CA LEU A 28 -6.35 1.56 3.93
C LEU A 28 -5.06 1.92 4.68
N ASN A 29 -5.06 1.80 6.01
CA ASN A 29 -3.86 2.05 6.81
C ASN A 29 -2.79 0.99 6.56
N GLU A 30 -3.17 -0.28 6.47
CA GLU A 30 -2.26 -1.38 6.11
C GLU A 30 -1.63 -1.14 4.73
N ALA A 31 -2.44 -0.80 3.72
CA ALA A 31 -1.93 -0.48 2.38
C ALA A 31 -0.95 0.70 2.38
N ARG A 32 -1.20 1.75 3.19
CA ARG A 32 -0.26 2.87 3.35
C ARG A 32 1.07 2.44 3.97
N ILE A 33 1.03 1.56 4.98
CA ILE A 33 2.25 1.02 5.59
C ILE A 33 3.05 0.22 4.56
N GLU A 34 2.39 -0.56 3.70
CA GLU A 34 3.07 -1.30 2.64
C GLU A 34 3.71 -0.39 1.59
N VAL A 35 3.09 0.75 1.24
CA VAL A 35 3.72 1.76 0.37
C VAL A 35 5.03 2.28 0.98
N GLU A 36 5.03 2.60 2.27
CA GLU A 36 6.25 3.07 2.96
C GLU A 36 7.33 1.99 2.96
N ARG A 37 6.96 0.72 3.18
CA ARG A 37 7.89 -0.41 3.14
C ARG A 37 8.49 -0.62 1.75
N ALA A 38 7.65 -0.56 0.71
CA ALA A 38 8.08 -0.70 -0.67
C ALA A 38 8.97 0.48 -1.11
N ALA A 39 8.65 1.70 -0.68
CA ALA A 39 9.49 2.87 -0.92
C ALA A 39 10.87 2.73 -0.25
N ALA A 40 10.91 2.29 1.00
CA ALA A 40 12.15 2.02 1.71
C ALA A 40 12.97 0.91 1.06
N ASP A 41 12.33 -0.14 0.53
CA ASP A 41 13.05 -1.20 -0.19
C ASP A 41 13.67 -0.70 -1.48
N ALA A 42 12.92 0.03 -2.31
CA ALA A 42 13.45 0.63 -3.53
C ALA A 42 14.66 1.53 -3.24
N GLU A 43 14.61 2.30 -2.16
CA GLU A 43 15.74 3.14 -1.75
C GLU A 43 16.96 2.33 -1.30
N ARG A 44 16.75 1.24 -0.54
CA ARG A 44 17.85 0.31 -0.20
C ARG A 44 18.49 -0.29 -1.45
N LYS A 45 17.71 -0.63 -2.49
CA LYS A 45 18.25 -1.15 -3.76
C LYS A 45 19.06 -0.10 -4.50
N ARG A 46 18.60 1.17 -4.55
CA ARG A 46 19.38 2.28 -5.11
C ARG A 46 20.70 2.48 -4.38
N ALA A 47 20.69 2.48 -3.05
CA ALA A 47 21.90 2.60 -2.25
C ALA A 47 22.88 1.43 -2.50
N THR A 48 22.36 0.23 -2.72
CA THR A 48 23.18 -0.95 -3.07
C THR A 48 23.87 -0.78 -4.43
N ILE A 49 23.17 -0.22 -5.42
CA ILE A 49 23.76 0.10 -6.73
C ILE A 49 24.83 1.19 -6.59
N ALA A 50 24.55 2.25 -5.81
CA ALA A 50 25.53 3.31 -5.58
C ALA A 50 26.83 2.77 -4.95
N LEU A 51 26.72 1.91 -3.93
CA LEU A 51 27.88 1.25 -3.32
C LEU A 51 28.62 0.34 -4.31
N HIS A 52 27.89 -0.36 -5.19
CA HIS A 52 28.50 -1.16 -6.26
C HIS A 52 29.29 -0.27 -7.23
N ASP A 53 28.73 0.86 -7.65
CA ASP A 53 29.40 1.81 -8.54
C ASP A 53 30.65 2.43 -7.88
N GLU A 54 30.59 2.75 -6.58
CA GLU A 54 31.77 3.18 -5.80
C GLU A 54 32.86 2.10 -5.79
N ARG A 55 32.49 0.85 -5.50
CA ARG A 55 33.44 -0.27 -5.49
C ARG A 55 34.06 -0.52 -6.87
N ARG A 56 33.31 -0.27 -7.94
CA ARG A 56 33.80 -0.36 -9.32
C ARG A 56 34.97 0.59 -9.56
N VAL A 57 34.90 1.82 -9.04
CA VAL A 57 35.99 2.80 -9.14
C VAL A 57 37.26 2.29 -8.47
N GLU A 58 37.14 1.67 -7.30
CA GLU A 58 38.28 1.08 -6.58
C GLU A 58 38.94 -0.05 -7.38
N ILE A 59 38.14 -0.93 -8.01
CA ILE A 59 38.65 -2.00 -8.89
C ILE A 59 39.37 -1.41 -10.11
N LEU A 60 38.82 -0.35 -10.72
CA LEU A 60 39.44 0.33 -11.84
C LEU A 60 40.77 0.99 -11.48
N LEU A 61 40.89 1.57 -10.28
CA LEU A 61 42.14 2.10 -9.77
C LEU A 61 43.19 0.99 -9.59
N ALA A 62 42.78 -0.18 -9.11
CA ALA A 62 43.67 -1.34 -9.00
C ALA A 62 44.15 -1.87 -10.37
N CYS A 63 43.29 -1.83 -11.40
CA CYS A 63 43.63 -2.22 -12.77
C CYS A 63 44.71 -1.34 -13.44
N ARG A 64 44.96 -0.12 -12.92
CA ARG A 64 45.86 0.86 -13.55
C ARG A 64 47.34 0.48 -13.47
N PHE A 65 47.71 -0.43 -12.55
CA PHE A 65 49.10 -0.83 -12.35
C PHE A 65 49.44 -2.05 -13.23
N PRO A 66 50.43 -1.94 -14.15
CA PRO A 66 50.75 -2.97 -15.12
C PRO A 66 51.65 -4.04 -14.49
N ASP A 67 51.09 -4.87 -13.61
CA ASP A 67 51.77 -6.04 -13.07
C ASP A 67 51.14 -7.35 -13.59
N ARG A 68 51.75 -8.50 -13.22
CA ARG A 68 51.28 -9.83 -13.60
C ARG A 68 49.84 -10.13 -13.15
N THR A 69 49.25 -9.33 -12.28
CA THR A 69 47.86 -9.50 -11.82
C THR A 69 46.82 -8.75 -12.65
N ALA A 70 47.24 -7.99 -13.68
CA ALA A 70 46.32 -7.23 -14.53
C ALA A 70 45.23 -8.08 -15.20
N SER A 71 45.49 -9.36 -15.51
CA SER A 71 44.44 -10.25 -16.05
C SER A 71 43.40 -10.63 -14.99
N LEU A 72 43.83 -10.86 -13.74
CA LEU A 72 42.95 -11.18 -12.60
C LEU A 72 42.03 -10.01 -12.28
N TRP A 73 42.57 -8.78 -12.30
CA TRP A 73 41.79 -7.57 -12.08
C TRP A 73 40.76 -7.31 -13.20
N ARG A 74 41.10 -7.57 -14.47
CA ARG A 74 40.12 -7.50 -15.57
C ARG A 74 39.01 -8.53 -15.43
N THR A 75 39.33 -9.77 -15.05
CA THR A 75 38.30 -10.80 -14.77
C THR A 75 37.43 -10.40 -13.59
N ALA A 76 38.01 -9.84 -12.53
CA ALA A 76 37.26 -9.34 -11.37
C ALA A 76 36.31 -8.20 -11.77
N LEU A 77 36.78 -7.24 -12.56
CA LEU A 77 35.95 -6.15 -13.09
C LEU A 77 34.80 -6.68 -13.95
N HIS A 78 35.06 -7.64 -14.83
CA HIS A 78 34.01 -8.22 -15.68
C HIS A 78 32.92 -8.92 -14.85
N ARG A 79 33.32 -9.70 -13.83
CA ARG A 79 32.36 -10.33 -12.89
C ARG A 79 31.59 -9.29 -12.08
N HIS A 80 32.27 -8.23 -11.66
CA HIS A 80 31.64 -7.13 -10.93
C HIS A 80 30.59 -6.43 -11.79
N ASP A 81 30.92 -6.11 -13.03
CA ASP A 81 30.01 -5.45 -13.98
C ASP A 81 28.84 -6.37 -14.37
N ALA A 82 29.06 -7.67 -14.50
CA ALA A 82 27.98 -8.64 -14.73
C ALA A 82 26.92 -8.63 -13.61
N ARG A 83 27.34 -8.41 -12.36
CA ARG A 83 26.42 -8.31 -11.20
C ARG A 83 25.54 -7.05 -11.25
N LYS A 84 25.92 -6.03 -12.03
CA LYS A 84 25.14 -4.78 -12.14
C LYS A 84 23.73 -5.03 -12.65
N ILE A 85 23.58 -5.93 -13.62
CA ILE A 85 22.29 -6.30 -14.22
C ILE A 85 21.34 -6.85 -13.15
N GLU A 86 21.82 -7.78 -12.30
CA GLU A 86 21.02 -8.36 -11.22
C GLU A 86 20.55 -7.30 -10.20
N LEU A 87 21.37 -6.27 -9.95
CA LEU A 87 21.02 -5.18 -9.04
C LEU A 87 19.99 -4.24 -9.67
N GLU A 88 20.13 -3.94 -10.96
CA GLU A 88 19.18 -3.12 -11.72
C GLU A 88 17.82 -3.83 -11.85
N ASP A 89 17.81 -5.14 -12.11
CA ASP A 89 16.60 -5.97 -12.12
C ASP A 89 15.92 -5.98 -10.75
N ALA A 90 16.70 -6.11 -9.67
CA ALA A 90 16.16 -6.05 -8.31
C ALA A 90 15.56 -4.67 -7.97
N LEU A 91 16.18 -3.58 -8.44
CA LEU A 91 15.61 -2.24 -8.31
C LEU A 91 14.33 -2.08 -9.12
N ALA A 92 14.30 -2.56 -10.37
CA ALA A 92 13.12 -2.50 -11.22
C ALA A 92 11.94 -3.25 -10.59
N ALA A 93 12.19 -4.44 -10.03
CA ALA A 93 11.20 -5.20 -9.28
C ALA A 93 10.68 -4.44 -8.05
N ALA A 94 11.57 -3.84 -7.26
CA ALA A 94 11.18 -3.05 -6.08
C ALA A 94 10.34 -1.81 -6.45
N VAL A 95 10.70 -1.12 -7.54
CA VAL A 95 9.91 0.01 -8.07
C VAL A 95 8.54 -0.45 -8.55
N HIS A 96 8.47 -1.60 -9.22
CA HIS A 96 7.19 -2.17 -9.66
C HIS A 96 6.29 -2.51 -8.47
N VAL A 97 6.82 -3.16 -7.43
CA VAL A 97 6.09 -3.44 -6.20
C VAL A 97 5.57 -2.16 -5.56
N LYS A 98 6.40 -1.10 -5.49
CA LYS A 98 5.96 0.21 -4.99
C LYS A 98 4.75 0.73 -5.77
N GLN A 99 4.78 0.71 -7.11
CA GLN A 99 3.65 1.14 -7.94
C GLN A 99 2.38 0.32 -7.69
N LEU A 100 2.51 -1.00 -7.51
CA LEU A 100 1.38 -1.87 -7.18
C LEU A 100 0.76 -1.49 -5.82
N THR A 101 1.58 -1.28 -4.80
CA THR A 101 1.10 -0.88 -3.46
C THR A 101 0.44 0.51 -3.48
N GLU A 102 0.93 1.44 -4.30
CA GLU A 102 0.30 2.76 -4.48
C GLU A 102 -1.11 2.62 -5.11
N ALA A 103 -1.25 1.73 -6.10
CA ALA A 103 -2.55 1.42 -6.70
C ALA A 103 -3.52 0.78 -5.67
N GLU A 104 -3.02 -0.07 -4.78
CA GLU A 104 -3.82 -0.65 -3.70
C GLU A 104 -4.36 0.40 -2.73
N VAL A 105 -3.56 1.44 -2.41
CA VAL A 105 -4.03 2.57 -1.59
C VAL A 105 -5.19 3.30 -2.27
N VAL A 106 -5.11 3.55 -3.58
CA VAL A 106 -6.19 4.17 -4.34
C VAL A 106 -7.45 3.30 -4.31
N TYR A 107 -7.30 1.99 -4.53
CA TYR A 107 -8.41 1.04 -4.45
C TYR A 107 -9.06 1.00 -3.06
N ALA A 108 -8.23 0.89 -2.01
CA ALA A 108 -8.69 0.85 -0.62
C ALA A 108 -9.40 2.15 -0.21
N SER A 109 -8.89 3.30 -0.66
CA SER A 109 -9.51 4.61 -0.45
C SER A 109 -10.90 4.68 -1.10
N GLY A 110 -11.02 4.28 -2.37
CA GLY A 110 -12.31 4.23 -3.06
C GLY A 110 -13.29 3.26 -2.42
N ALA A 111 -12.83 2.10 -1.94
CA ALA A 111 -13.66 1.15 -1.21
C ALA A 111 -14.16 1.71 0.13
N LEU A 112 -13.31 2.42 0.87
CA LEU A 112 -13.69 3.10 2.11
C LEU A 112 -14.74 4.18 1.84
N GLN A 113 -14.54 5.00 0.81
CA GLN A 113 -15.47 6.06 0.46
C GLN A 113 -16.88 5.51 0.14
N ARG A 114 -16.97 4.42 -0.62
CA ARG A 114 -18.24 3.74 -0.91
C ARG A 114 -18.94 3.24 0.37
N GLU A 115 -18.20 2.63 1.29
CA GLU A 115 -18.79 2.17 2.56
C GLU A 115 -19.23 3.34 3.46
N MET A 116 -18.48 4.45 3.48
CA MET A 116 -18.85 5.66 4.23
C MET A 116 -20.15 6.28 3.70
N TYR A 117 -20.33 6.33 2.37
CA TYR A 117 -21.61 6.78 1.79
C TYR A 117 -22.77 5.87 2.19
N GLY A 118 -22.58 4.55 2.10
CA GLY A 118 -23.61 3.59 2.50
C GLY A 118 -23.96 3.67 3.99
N GLU A 119 -22.97 3.87 4.86
CA GLU A 119 -23.17 4.05 6.30
C GLU A 119 -23.98 5.32 6.59
N SER A 120 -23.63 6.43 5.92
CA SER A 120 -24.35 7.70 6.03
C SER A 120 -25.81 7.58 5.59
N ASP A 121 -26.10 6.92 4.47
CA ASP A 121 -27.47 6.67 4.01
C ASP A 121 -28.25 5.81 5.00
N ALA A 122 -27.68 4.68 5.45
CA ALA A 122 -28.33 3.81 6.42
C ALA A 122 -28.65 4.55 7.73
N ARG A 123 -27.72 5.38 8.21
CA ARG A 123 -27.91 6.21 9.40
C ARG A 123 -29.04 7.23 9.21
N LYS A 124 -29.10 7.91 8.05
CA LYS A 124 -30.18 8.85 7.71
C LYS A 124 -31.55 8.14 7.69
N ARG A 125 -31.65 6.97 7.07
CA ARG A 125 -32.89 6.18 7.01
C ARG A 125 -33.32 5.66 8.38
N SER A 126 -32.38 5.16 9.18
CA SER A 126 -32.64 4.74 10.56
C SER A 126 -33.20 5.89 11.41
N ARG A 127 -32.60 7.08 11.32
CA ARG A 127 -33.09 8.28 12.03
C ARG A 127 -34.50 8.68 11.59
N ARG A 128 -34.76 8.72 10.29
CA ARG A 128 -36.09 9.06 9.74
C ARG A 128 -37.17 8.09 10.25
N LEU A 129 -36.90 6.78 10.23
CA LEU A 129 -37.85 5.78 10.71
C LEU A 129 -38.10 5.87 12.22
N LYS A 130 -37.06 6.17 13.02
CA LYS A 130 -37.22 6.39 14.47
C LYS A 130 -38.09 7.61 14.78
N LEU A 131 -37.96 8.69 14.00
CA LEU A 131 -38.82 9.87 14.14
C LEU A 131 -40.27 9.53 13.80
N LEU A 132 -40.52 8.88 12.66
CA LEU A 132 -41.88 8.45 12.27
C LEU A 132 -42.51 7.50 13.29
N GLN A 133 -41.73 6.61 13.92
CA GLN A 133 -42.22 5.73 14.99
C GLN A 133 -42.58 6.52 16.26
N LYS A 134 -41.84 7.59 16.58
CA LYS A 134 -42.14 8.46 17.72
C LYS A 134 -43.45 9.21 17.47
N ASP A 135 -43.61 9.81 16.29
CA ASP A 135 -44.79 10.60 15.94
C ASP A 135 -46.07 9.72 15.92
N SER A 136 -45.98 8.49 15.41
CA SER A 136 -47.08 7.50 15.44
C SER A 136 -47.35 6.86 16.80
N GLY A 137 -46.50 7.10 17.80
CA GLY A 137 -46.70 6.68 19.19
C GLY A 137 -47.11 7.83 20.12
N THR A 138 -47.25 9.06 19.60
CA THR A 138 -47.62 10.27 20.36
C THR A 138 -49.08 10.69 20.11
N GLU A 139 -49.89 9.85 19.44
CA GLU A 139 -51.35 10.01 19.38
C GLU A 139 -52.01 9.25 20.55
N VAL A 140 -51.95 9.82 21.75
CA VAL A 140 -52.91 9.60 22.86
C VAL A 140 -53.00 10.90 23.67
#